data_AF-Q9T7M9-F1
#
_entry.id   AF-Q9T7M9-F1
#
_cell.length_a   1.000
_cell.length_b   1.000
_cell.length_c   1.000
_cell.angle_alpha   90.00
_cell.angle_beta   90.00
_cell.angle_gamma   90.00
#
_symmetry.space_group_name_H-M   'P 1'
#
loop_
_entity.id
_entity.type
_entity.pdbx_description
1 polymer ?
#
loop_
_entity_poly.entity_id
_entity_poly.type
_entity_poly.pdbx_seq_one_letter_code
_entity_poly.pdbx_strand_id
1 'polypeptide(L)'
;MGDAVVIGLIQNVLIFGIIFWLLTWGAEYFYTNKHQLTKKQFYECGFKALSELNIQINLNFFMLAVFLILYDVEFTFLFPILFNYSIFSSIEFTLTFLFLLFIVASLYYDWLHSVLSWSAE
;
A
#
# COMPACT_ATOMS: atom_id res chain seq x y z
N MET A 1 37.29 -29.09 7.16
CA MET A 1 37.45 -28.52 5.79
C MET A 1 36.24 -27.65 5.40
N GLY A 2 35.00 -28.06 5.67
CA GLY A 2 33.80 -27.25 5.40
C GLY A 2 33.76 -25.92 6.15
N ASP A 3 34.09 -25.90 7.45
CA ASP A 3 33.99 -24.68 8.27
C ASP A 3 34.91 -23.54 7.80
N ALA A 4 36.13 -23.87 7.37
CA ALA A 4 37.07 -22.90 6.81
C ALA A 4 36.59 -22.33 5.46
N VAL A 5 35.91 -23.13 4.64
CA VAL A 5 35.32 -22.68 3.38
C VAL A 5 34.13 -21.76 3.65
N VAL A 6 33.28 -22.09 4.63
CA VAL A 6 32.13 -21.26 5.03
C VAL A 6 32.60 -19.92 5.59
N ILE A 7 33.62 -19.91 6.45
CA ILE A 7 34.21 -18.67 6.99
C ILE A 7 34.81 -17.81 5.86
N GLY A 8 35.49 -18.43 4.89
CA GLY A 8 36.02 -17.73 3.72
C GLY A 8 34.94 -17.10 2.84
N LEU A 9 33.80 -17.79 2.64
CA LEU A 9 32.67 -17.22 1.90
C LEU A 9 32.07 -16.01 2.63
N ILE A 10 31.88 -16.11 3.94
CA ILE A 10 31.35 -14.99 4.76
C ILE A 10 32.28 -13.78 4.69
N GLN A 11 33.60 -13.99 4.80
CA GLN A 11 34.58 -12.90 4.71
C GLN A 11 34.53 -12.19 3.35
N ASN A 12 34.41 -12.92 2.25
CA ASN A 12 34.33 -12.33 0.90
C ASN A 12 33.05 -11.50 0.70
N VAL A 13 31.92 -11.97 1.22
CA VAL A 13 30.65 -11.22 1.17
C VAL A 13 30.76 -9.90 1.94
N LEU A 14 31.38 -9.92 3.12
CA LEU A 14 31.59 -8.71 3.92
C LEU A 14 32.52 -7.72 3.22
N ILE A 15 33.63 -8.21 2.64
CA ILE A 15 34.56 -7.36 1.88
C ILE A 15 33.86 -6.71 0.69
N PHE A 16 33.07 -7.47 -0.06
CA PHE A 16 32.32 -6.95 -1.19
C PHE A 16 31.30 -5.87 -0.77
N GLY A 17 30.59 -6.10 0.34
CA GLY A 17 29.65 -5.13 0.90
C GLY A 17 30.31 -3.81 1.31
N ILE A 18 31.49 -3.88 1.95
CA ILE A 18 32.26 -2.70 2.35
C ILE A 18 32.77 -1.93 1.13
N ILE A 19 33.29 -2.63 0.13
CA ILE A 19 33.74 -2.01 -1.12
C ILE A 19 32.58 -1.31 -1.83
N PHE A 20 31.42 -1.96 -1.95
CA PHE A 20 30.24 -1.36 -2.57
C PHE A 20 29.79 -0.10 -1.83
N TRP A 21 29.77 -0.12 -0.50
CA TRP A 21 29.42 1.04 0.33
C TRP A 21 30.40 2.21 0.16
N LEU A 22 31.70 1.94 0.12
CA LEU A 22 32.71 2.98 -0.11
C LEU A 22 32.61 3.57 -1.53
N LEU A 23 32.30 2.76 -2.53
CA LEU A 23 32.10 3.21 -3.90
C LEU A 23 30.87 4.12 -4.04
N THR A 24 29.75 3.79 -3.40
CA THR A 24 28.54 4.63 -3.46
C THR A 24 28.75 5.95 -2.73
N TRP A 25 29.39 5.92 -1.56
CA TRP A 25 29.74 7.14 -0.83
C TRP A 25 30.73 8.02 -1.59
N GLY A 26 31.76 7.42 -2.19
CA GLY A 26 32.71 8.12 -3.06
C GLY A 26 32.04 8.72 -4.29
N ALA A 27 31.14 7.98 -4.94
CA ALA A 27 30.38 8.48 -6.08
C ALA A 27 29.52 9.70 -5.69
N GLU A 28 28.87 9.67 -4.53
CA GLU A 28 28.11 10.81 -4.02
C GLU A 28 29.01 12.03 -3.74
N TYR A 29 30.18 11.82 -3.13
CA TYR A 29 31.16 12.87 -2.88
C TYR A 29 31.65 13.54 -4.19
N PHE A 30 31.99 12.74 -5.21
CA PHE A 30 32.47 13.26 -6.50
C PHE A 30 31.36 13.87 -7.38
N TYR A 31 30.12 13.37 -7.29
CA TYR A 31 29.01 13.84 -8.12
C TYR A 31 28.38 15.14 -7.61
N THR A 32 28.75 15.58 -6.41
CA THR A 32 28.18 16.77 -5.78
C THR A 32 28.97 18.01 -6.16
N ASN A 33 28.51 18.77 -7.19
CA ASN A 33 28.58 20.26 -7.11
C ASN A 33 27.92 21.13 -8.20
N LYS A 34 27.20 20.63 -9.21
CA LYS A 34 26.61 21.56 -10.21
C LYS A 34 25.14 21.37 -10.59
N HIS A 35 24.59 20.17 -10.42
CA HIS A 35 23.23 19.84 -10.89
C HIS A 35 22.26 19.38 -9.79
N GLN A 36 22.65 19.42 -8.51
CA GLN A 36 21.76 18.96 -7.43
C GLN A 36 20.51 19.83 -7.28
N LEU A 37 20.61 21.15 -7.49
CA LEU A 37 19.47 22.05 -7.33
C LEU A 37 18.37 21.76 -8.37
N THR A 38 18.73 21.57 -9.64
CA THR A 38 17.76 21.25 -10.70
C THR A 38 17.24 19.82 -10.62
N LYS A 39 18.07 18.88 -10.15
CA LYS A 39 17.64 17.47 -9.95
C LYS A 39 16.71 17.29 -8.75
N LYS A 40 16.78 18.18 -7.76
CA LYS A 40 15.92 18.17 -6.56
C LYS A 40 14.61 18.95 -6.75
N GLN A 41 14.41 19.57 -7.91
CA GLN A 41 13.17 20.29 -8.23
C GLN A 41 12.12 19.33 -8.79
N PHE A 42 10.86 19.60 -8.48
CA PHE A 42 9.73 18.90 -9.09
C PHE A 42 9.71 19.18 -10.61
N TYR A 43 9.34 18.16 -11.38
CA TYR A 43 9.17 18.30 -12.82
C TYR A 43 7.89 19.09 -13.11
N GLU A 44 8.05 20.28 -13.69
CA GLU A 44 6.96 21.21 -14.01
C GLU A 44 6.99 21.59 -15.50
N CYS A 45 7.20 20.59 -16.38
CA CYS A 45 7.24 20.79 -17.84
C CYS A 45 8.21 21.90 -18.32
N GLY A 46 9.28 22.18 -17.57
CA GLY A 46 10.26 23.23 -17.88
C GLY A 46 9.98 24.60 -17.26
N PHE A 47 8.87 24.76 -16.54
CA PHE A 47 8.56 25.96 -15.75
C PHE A 47 9.18 25.89 -14.35
N LYS A 48 9.33 27.06 -13.69
CA LYS A 48 9.71 27.12 -12.27
C LYS A 48 8.53 26.65 -11.44
N ALA A 49 8.78 25.73 -10.50
CA ALA A 49 7.76 25.25 -9.58
C ALA A 49 7.08 26.42 -8.86
N LEU A 50 5.76 26.46 -8.93
CA LEU A 50 4.94 27.38 -8.13
C LEU A 50 5.09 26.95 -6.68
N SER A 51 5.45 27.88 -5.79
CA SER A 51 5.70 27.60 -4.37
C SER A 51 4.42 27.26 -3.59
N GLU A 52 3.26 27.36 -4.21
CA GLU A 52 1.95 27.21 -3.57
C GLU A 52 1.07 26.27 -4.38
N LEU A 53 1.25 24.96 -4.17
CA LEU A 53 0.31 23.95 -4.64
C LEU A 53 -0.83 23.84 -3.64
N ASN A 54 -1.85 24.69 -3.78
CA ASN A 54 -3.13 24.51 -3.10
C ASN A 54 -3.91 23.39 -3.79
N ILE A 55 -3.57 22.15 -3.45
CA ILE A 55 -4.20 20.96 -4.03
C ILE A 55 -5.60 20.82 -3.42
N GLN A 56 -6.62 20.92 -4.27
CA GLN A 56 -7.99 20.58 -3.92
C GLN A 56 -8.14 19.07 -4.01
N ILE A 57 -8.30 18.41 -2.86
CA ILE A 57 -8.55 16.96 -2.81
C ILE A 57 -10.04 16.74 -3.03
N ASN A 58 -10.38 15.88 -4.00
CA ASN A 58 -11.76 15.47 -4.20
C ASN A 58 -12.20 14.52 -3.06
N LEU A 59 -13.32 14.85 -2.40
CA LEU A 59 -13.90 14.04 -1.31
C LEU A 59 -14.28 12.62 -1.76
N ASN A 60 -14.50 12.38 -3.05
CA ASN A 60 -14.82 11.06 -3.57
C ASN A 60 -13.72 10.03 -3.28
N PHE A 61 -12.45 10.44 -3.27
CA PHE A 61 -11.34 9.56 -2.89
C PHE A 61 -11.38 9.17 -1.40
N PHE A 62 -11.77 10.11 -0.54
CA PHE A 62 -11.92 9.85 0.88
C PHE A 62 -13.09 8.88 1.14
N MET A 63 -14.22 9.08 0.46
CA MET A 63 -15.38 8.18 0.56
C MET A 63 -15.04 6.76 0.10
N LEU A 64 -14.25 6.61 -0.98
CA LEU A 64 -13.76 5.31 -1.43
C LEU A 64 -12.88 4.62 -0.37
N ALA A 65 -12.00 5.37 0.31
CA ALA A 65 -11.14 4.82 1.35
C ALA A 65 -11.95 4.33 2.56
N VAL A 66 -12.94 5.11 3.00
CA VAL A 66 -13.83 4.72 4.10
C VAL A 66 -14.67 3.48 3.72
N PHE A 67 -15.20 3.46 2.49
CA PHE A 67 -15.92 2.30 1.96
C PHE A 67 -15.07 1.03 1.99
N LEU A 68 -13.83 1.10 1.50
CA LEU A 68 -12.91 -0.05 1.49
C LEU A 68 -12.62 -0.56 2.91
N ILE A 69 -12.35 0.34 3.86
CA ILE A 69 -12.11 -0.04 5.25
C ILE A 69 -13.32 -0.75 5.86
N LEU A 70 -14.53 -0.25 5.58
CA LEU A 70 -15.77 -0.81 6.13
C LEU A 70 -16.01 -2.23 5.58
N TYR A 71 -15.92 -2.42 4.26
CA TYR A 71 -16.10 -3.75 3.65
C TYR A 71 -15.00 -4.75 4.02
N ASP A 72 -13.75 -4.30 4.21
CA ASP A 72 -12.66 -5.16 4.67
C ASP A 72 -12.90 -5.67 6.11
N VAL A 73 -13.47 -4.83 6.98
CA VAL A 73 -13.86 -5.23 8.34
C VAL A 73 -15.01 -6.24 8.32
N GLU A 74 -16.02 -6.04 7.47
CA GLU A 74 -17.13 -6.99 7.30
C GLU A 74 -16.64 -8.35 6.77
N PHE A 75 -15.71 -8.35 5.83
CA PHE A 75 -15.10 -9.58 5.32
C PHE A 75 -14.29 -10.32 6.40
N THR A 76 -13.62 -9.58 7.28
CA THR A 76 -12.88 -10.17 8.41
C THR A 76 -13.82 -10.96 9.33
N PHE A 77 -15.07 -10.54 9.51
CA PHE A 77 -16.07 -11.30 10.28
C PHE A 77 -16.53 -12.59 9.59
N LEU A 78 -16.48 -12.68 8.25
CA LEU A 78 -16.77 -13.92 7.53
C LEU A 78 -15.67 -14.97 7.69
N PHE A 79 -14.43 -14.56 7.97
CA PHE A 79 -13.28 -15.46 7.99
C PHE A 79 -13.44 -16.61 9.02
N PRO A 80 -13.76 -16.37 10.31
CA PRO A 80 -13.89 -17.46 11.29
C PRO A 80 -15.01 -18.45 10.97
N ILE A 81 -16.07 -17.99 10.30
CA ILE A 81 -17.20 -18.81 9.86
C ILE A 81 -16.76 -19.79 8.76
N LEU A 82 -15.96 -19.32 7.80
CA LEU A 82 -15.45 -20.16 6.71
C LEU A 82 -14.57 -21.32 7.21
N PHE A 83 -13.74 -21.08 8.23
CA PHE A 83 -12.85 -22.11 8.78
C PHE A 83 -13.55 -23.09 9.73
N ASN A 84 -14.70 -22.73 10.32
CA ASN A 84 -15.43 -23.56 11.28
C ASN A 84 -16.72 -24.19 10.71
N TYR A 85 -16.73 -24.56 9.43
CA TYR A 85 -17.91 -25.16 8.76
C TYR A 85 -18.44 -26.45 9.43
N SER A 86 -17.57 -27.22 10.10
CA SER A 86 -17.94 -28.55 10.61
C SER A 86 -18.87 -28.57 11.84
N ILE A 87 -19.02 -27.44 12.54
CA ILE A 87 -19.76 -27.35 13.82
C ILE A 87 -21.00 -26.44 13.69
N PHE A 88 -21.47 -26.18 12.46
CA PHE A 88 -22.58 -25.25 12.25
C PHE A 88 -23.90 -25.76 12.83
N SER A 89 -24.42 -25.06 13.83
CA SER A 89 -25.80 -25.19 14.28
C SER A 89 -26.77 -24.49 13.30
N SER A 90 -28.05 -24.87 13.32
CA SER A 90 -29.08 -24.21 12.50
C SER A 90 -29.19 -22.71 12.79
N ILE A 91 -28.93 -22.29 14.02
CA ILE A 91 -28.96 -20.89 14.46
C ILE A 91 -27.79 -20.12 13.84
N GLU A 92 -26.56 -20.63 13.92
CA GLU A 92 -25.38 -20.00 13.33
C GLU A 92 -25.51 -19.86 11.81
N PHE A 93 -26.11 -20.86 11.16
CA PHE A 93 -26.41 -20.80 9.73
C PHE A 93 -27.37 -19.65 9.40
N THR A 94 -28.47 -19.51 10.16
CA THR A 94 -29.41 -18.41 9.95
C THR A 94 -28.80 -17.04 10.21
N LEU A 95 -27.93 -16.91 11.22
CA LEU A 95 -27.25 -15.66 11.53
C LEU A 95 -26.23 -15.28 10.45
N THR A 96 -25.49 -16.26 9.93
CA THR A 96 -24.54 -16.06 8.83
C THR A 96 -25.27 -15.65 7.55
N PHE A 97 -26.40 -16.29 7.26
CA PHE A 97 -27.24 -15.94 6.10
C PHE A 97 -27.81 -14.52 6.22
N LEU A 98 -28.30 -14.15 7.40
CA LEU A 98 -28.78 -12.80 7.69
C LEU A 98 -27.65 -11.76 7.52
N PHE A 99 -26.46 -12.06 8.02
CA PHE A 99 -25.28 -11.20 7.90
C PHE A 99 -24.87 -10.99 6.43
N LEU A 100 -24.83 -12.06 5.63
CA LEU A 100 -24.58 -11.94 4.18
C LEU A 100 -25.65 -11.09 3.48
N LEU A 101 -26.92 -11.21 3.88
CA LEU A 101 -28.00 -10.40 3.33
C LEU A 101 -27.79 -8.91 3.64
N PHE A 102 -27.34 -8.58 4.86
CA PHE A 102 -26.99 -7.21 5.22
C PHE A 102 -25.85 -6.63 4.38
N ILE A 103 -24.77 -7.40 4.14
CA ILE A 103 -23.65 -6.96 3.27
C ILE A 103 -24.14 -6.68 1.84
N VAL A 104 -25.02 -7.53 1.30
CA VAL A 104 -25.56 -7.32 -0.05
C VAL A 104 -26.50 -6.11 -0.08
N ALA A 105 -27.30 -5.93 0.97
CA ALA A 105 -28.24 -4.81 1.08
C ALA A 105 -27.52 -3.46 1.24
N SER A 106 -26.45 -3.39 2.04
CA SER A 106 -25.61 -2.19 2.15
C SER A 106 -24.97 -1.85 0.80
N LEU A 107 -24.41 -2.84 0.12
CA LEU A 107 -23.78 -2.63 -1.18
C LEU A 107 -24.77 -2.14 -2.24
N TYR A 108 -25.97 -2.71 -2.23
CA TYR A 108 -27.05 -2.26 -3.10
C TYR A 108 -27.48 -0.82 -2.80
N TYR A 109 -27.57 -0.45 -1.51
CA TYR A 109 -27.90 0.92 -1.10
C TYR A 109 -26.83 1.92 -1.54
N ASP A 110 -25.56 1.59 -1.34
CA ASP A 110 -24.41 2.44 -1.72
C ASP A 110 -24.33 2.62 -3.24
N TRP A 111 -24.64 1.57 -4.00
CA TRP A 111 -24.74 1.64 -5.46
C TRP A 111 -25.82 2.64 -5.88
N LEU A 112 -27.03 2.53 -5.33
CA LEU A 112 -28.14 3.43 -5.68
C LEU A 112 -27.84 4.89 -5.39
N HIS A 113 -27.09 5.18 -4.33
CA HIS A 113 -26.72 6.54 -3.95
C HIS A 113 -25.54 7.09 -4.75
N SER A 114 -24.97 6.30 -5.67
CA SER A 114 -23.88 6.72 -6.55
C SER A 114 -22.68 7.33 -5.80
N VAL A 115 -22.49 6.95 -4.53
CA VAL A 115 -21.41 7.46 -3.65
C VAL A 115 -20.02 7.16 -4.24
N LEU A 116 -19.94 6.09 -5.04
CA LEU A 116 -18.73 5.65 -5.73
C LEU A 116 -18.62 6.21 -7.16
N SER A 117 -19.61 6.97 -7.63
CA SER A 117 -19.58 7.51 -8.98
C SER A 117 -18.55 8.63 -9.10
N TRP A 118 -17.69 8.49 -10.11
CA TRP A 118 -16.76 9.52 -10.50
C TRP A 118 -17.42 10.37 -11.58
N SER A 119 -18.04 11.48 -11.18
CA SER A 119 -18.25 12.58 -12.10
C SER A 119 -16.91 13.29 -12.29
N ALA A 120 -16.33 13.13 -13.47
CA ALA A 120 -15.31 14.05 -13.94
C ALA A 120 -16.00 15.39 -14.21
N GLU A 121 -16.05 16.25 -13.20
CA GLU A 121 -16.20 17.69 -13.40
C GLU A 121 -14.81 18.32 -13.52
#